data_AF-A0A0S8J9K3-F1
#
_entry.id   AF-A0A0S8J9K3-F1
#
_cell.length_a   1.000
_cell.length_b   1.000
_cell.length_c   1.000
_cell.angle_alpha   90.00
_cell.angle_beta   90.00
_cell.angle_gamma   90.00
#
_symmetry.space_group_name_H-M   'P 1'
#
loop_
_entity.id
_entity.type
_entity.pdbx_description
1 polymer ?
#
loop_
_entity_poly.entity_id
_entity_poly.type
_entity_poly.pdbx_seq_one_letter_code
_entity_poly.pdbx_strand_id
1 'polypeptide(L)'
;MKQSIRFAIVILFSLASLTSCSKTEKEPAQKKMGIHDTTDWQIEPSFRFDVFCFLNALTGDSYYLTYYQDEYDKFRPKLTPVAQEALANLKRKIKDENQGIISAFLTLYFSATEDRTLDDMLKTLDNSGTMRKNLKQTPYYSEDSWQLYESVRGDLKTIFQFLKDIQFESYWKETILPQVEQKIASIEKELPGYNVIKEQESLLGFALPSNQITVYMLYYSQPHGIKITGTRFLTDVAWPFEIVLRNAVHEMMHPPYDLPNDAELKDALSLLKEDEFLMDKVLNHNPAFGYNSFEGFIEEDCVQALEQIINEKFGIEREAHQRWKESDDGMHVFAVALYTLMKEEDYNQQGELFRDFLIRMIRTDRLSPGKTKGIYDAFYSTWITQEE
;
A
#
# COMPACT_ATOMS: atom_id res chain seq x y z
N MET A 1 22.51 17.62 13.17
CA MET A 1 21.28 18.00 12.44
C MET A 1 20.38 16.78 12.48
N LYS A 2 19.42 16.73 13.40
CA LYS A 2 18.52 15.59 13.56
C LYS A 2 17.60 15.58 12.33
N GLN A 3 17.84 14.71 11.36
CA GLN A 3 16.85 14.42 10.34
C GLN A 3 15.66 13.79 11.06
N SER A 4 14.58 14.54 11.21
CA SER A 4 13.28 13.96 11.54
C SER A 4 12.97 12.97 10.43
N ILE A 5 12.99 11.67 10.75
CA ILE A 5 12.53 10.61 9.86
C ILE A 5 11.06 10.91 9.58
N ARG A 6 10.76 11.45 8.40
CA ARG A 6 9.38 11.63 7.93
C ARG A 6 8.86 10.24 7.57
N PHE A 7 7.65 9.96 8.04
CA PHE A 7 7.03 8.63 8.00
C PHE A 7 6.74 8.23 6.55
N ALA A 8 6.85 6.94 6.28
CA ALA A 8 6.34 6.38 5.04
C ALA A 8 4.81 6.49 5.09
N ILE A 9 4.20 7.12 4.09
CA ILE A 9 2.76 7.00 3.87
C ILE A 9 2.62 5.76 2.98
N VAL A 10 2.06 4.69 3.55
CA VAL A 10 1.64 3.54 2.76
C VAL A 10 0.29 3.91 2.15
N ILE A 11 0.18 3.88 0.81
CA ILE A 11 -1.10 4.14 0.15
C ILE A 11 -1.63 2.83 -0.41
N LEU A 12 -2.67 2.32 0.25
CA LEU A 12 -3.56 1.35 -0.34
C LEU A 12 -4.69 2.06 -1.09
N PHE A 13 -4.93 1.64 -2.34
CA PHE A 13 -6.16 1.99 -3.05
C PHE A 13 -7.30 1.09 -2.56
N SER A 14 -8.01 1.52 -1.52
CA SER A 14 -9.35 0.99 -1.22
C SER A 14 -10.34 1.62 -2.21
N LEU A 15 -10.57 0.96 -3.35
CA LEU A 15 -11.65 1.33 -4.27
C LEU A 15 -13.00 0.92 -3.67
N ALA A 16 -13.69 1.89 -3.06
CA ALA A 16 -15.09 1.74 -2.68
C ALA A 16 -15.95 1.52 -3.93
N SER A 17 -16.43 0.29 -4.12
CA SER A 17 -17.37 -0.04 -5.20
C SER A 17 -18.76 0.43 -4.83
N LEU A 18 -19.21 1.56 -5.38
CA LEU A 18 -20.62 1.93 -5.38
C LEU A 18 -21.40 0.97 -6.29
N THR A 19 -22.48 0.44 -5.75
CA THR A 19 -23.30 -0.66 -6.27
C THR A 19 -23.70 -0.52 -7.74
N SER A 20 -23.32 -1.50 -8.56
CA SER A 20 -24.00 -1.83 -9.82
C SER A 20 -24.34 -3.31 -9.81
N CYS A 21 -25.64 -3.62 -9.85
CA CYS A 21 -26.16 -4.98 -10.02
C CYS A 21 -25.72 -5.54 -11.39
N SER A 22 -24.60 -6.26 -11.41
CA SER A 22 -24.19 -7.10 -12.53
C SER A 22 -24.38 -8.57 -12.15
N LYS A 23 -25.05 -9.30 -13.04
CA LYS A 23 -25.34 -10.74 -12.89
C LYS A 23 -24.04 -11.53 -12.78
N THR A 24 -23.96 -12.35 -11.74
CA THR A 24 -22.86 -13.24 -11.38
C THR A 24 -22.61 -14.27 -12.47
N GLU A 25 -21.56 -14.08 -13.27
CA GLU A 25 -20.86 -15.20 -13.89
C GLU A 25 -19.99 -15.84 -12.80
N LYS A 26 -20.19 -17.14 -12.57
CA LYS A 26 -19.43 -17.90 -11.58
C LYS A 26 -17.95 -17.87 -11.96
N GLU A 27 -17.14 -17.26 -11.12
CA GLU A 27 -15.68 -17.34 -11.18
C GLU A 27 -15.25 -18.82 -11.21
N PRO A 28 -14.24 -19.17 -12.04
CA PRO A 28 -13.65 -20.49 -11.98
C PRO A 28 -13.02 -20.70 -10.60
N ALA A 29 -13.35 -21.82 -9.96
CA ALA A 29 -12.84 -22.19 -8.65
C ALA A 29 -11.31 -22.06 -8.60
N GLN A 30 -10.80 -21.09 -7.82
CA GLN A 30 -9.39 -20.97 -7.52
C GLN A 30 -8.90 -22.30 -6.95
N LYS A 31 -7.85 -22.84 -7.57
CA LYS A 31 -7.16 -24.03 -7.06
C LYS A 31 -6.68 -23.69 -5.65
N LYS A 32 -7.22 -24.35 -4.62
CA LYS A 32 -6.75 -24.18 -3.22
C LYS A 32 -5.25 -24.45 -3.19
N MET A 33 -4.47 -23.38 -3.08
CA MET A 33 -3.03 -23.50 -2.88
C MET A 33 -2.78 -23.93 -1.44
N GLY A 34 -1.75 -24.75 -1.23
CA GLY A 34 -1.30 -25.09 0.11
C GLY A 34 -0.64 -23.87 0.76
N ILE A 35 -0.66 -23.82 2.08
CA ILE A 35 0.12 -22.86 2.87
C ILE A 35 1.61 -23.06 2.56
N HIS A 36 2.34 -21.97 2.45
CA HIS A 36 3.76 -21.93 2.13
C HIS A 36 4.60 -21.98 3.40
N ASP A 37 5.70 -22.75 3.35
CA ASP A 37 6.62 -22.90 4.48
C ASP A 37 7.79 -21.91 4.45
N THR A 38 7.94 -21.15 3.36
CA THR A 38 9.09 -20.25 3.12
C THR A 38 8.63 -18.94 2.51
N THR A 39 9.50 -17.94 2.59
CA THR A 39 9.41 -16.70 1.80
C THR A 39 10.59 -16.68 0.84
N ASP A 40 10.31 -16.62 -0.45
CA ASP A 40 11.31 -16.38 -1.48
C ASP A 40 11.41 -14.87 -1.73
N TRP A 41 12.58 -14.29 -1.51
CA TRP A 41 12.77 -12.85 -1.65
C TRP A 41 13.39 -12.54 -3.01
N GLN A 42 12.70 -11.73 -3.80
CA GLN A 42 13.26 -11.11 -5.00
C GLN A 42 13.31 -9.61 -4.78
N ILE A 43 14.49 -9.01 -4.88
CA ILE A 43 14.65 -7.57 -4.80
C ILE A 43 15.34 -7.07 -6.06
N GLU A 44 14.72 -6.12 -6.75
CA GLU A 44 15.21 -5.65 -8.04
C GLU A 44 14.94 -4.17 -8.28
N PRO A 45 15.79 -3.48 -9.06
CA PRO A 45 15.50 -2.13 -9.53
C PRO A 45 14.37 -2.19 -10.57
N SER A 46 13.63 -1.09 -10.75
CA SER A 46 12.65 -0.99 -11.84
C SER A 46 12.59 0.40 -12.44
N PHE A 47 13.13 0.54 -13.65
CA PHE A 47 13.11 1.79 -14.39
C PHE A 47 11.68 2.30 -14.64
N ARG A 48 10.75 1.42 -15.05
CA ARG A 48 9.36 1.84 -15.31
C ARG A 48 8.69 2.44 -14.08
N PHE A 49 8.93 1.87 -12.91
CA PHE A 49 8.30 2.32 -11.68
C PHE A 49 8.96 3.60 -11.17
N ASP A 50 10.28 3.74 -11.32
CA ASP A 50 10.95 5.03 -11.08
C ASP A 50 10.45 6.13 -12.01
N VAL A 51 10.17 5.83 -13.29
CA VAL A 51 9.56 6.80 -14.21
C VAL A 51 8.22 7.30 -13.68
N PHE A 52 7.32 6.39 -13.30
CA PHE A 52 6.00 6.79 -12.78
C PHE A 52 6.09 7.57 -11.48
N CYS A 53 7.01 7.19 -10.58
CA CYS A 53 7.23 7.90 -9.33
C CYS A 53 7.84 9.29 -9.56
N PHE A 54 8.79 9.39 -10.50
CA PHE A 54 9.38 10.67 -10.91
C PHE A 54 8.36 11.67 -11.46
N LEU A 55 7.27 11.20 -12.09
CA LEU A 55 6.22 12.10 -12.59
C LEU A 55 5.60 12.96 -11.49
N ASN A 56 5.49 12.45 -10.26
CA ASN A 56 5.02 13.26 -9.13
C ASN A 56 5.88 14.51 -8.96
N ALA A 57 7.20 14.35 -8.87
CA ALA A 57 8.15 15.46 -8.73
C ALA A 57 8.15 16.35 -9.98
N LEU A 58 8.12 15.76 -11.17
CA LEU A 58 8.19 16.49 -12.44
C LEU A 58 6.97 17.40 -12.68
N THR A 59 5.83 17.13 -12.04
CA THR A 59 4.68 18.05 -12.06
C THR A 59 4.91 19.35 -11.29
N GLY A 60 5.98 19.44 -10.48
CA GLY A 60 6.27 20.59 -9.63
C GLY A 60 5.40 20.67 -8.38
N ASP A 61 4.79 19.56 -7.96
CA ASP A 61 3.97 19.49 -6.76
C ASP A 61 4.82 19.66 -5.50
N SER A 62 4.53 20.70 -4.72
CA SER A 62 5.32 21.11 -3.56
C SER A 62 5.50 20.02 -2.51
N TYR A 63 4.56 19.07 -2.40
CA TYR A 63 4.70 17.94 -1.49
C TYR A 63 5.92 17.08 -1.85
N TYR A 64 6.05 16.71 -3.13
CA TYR A 64 7.13 15.86 -3.61
C TYR A 64 8.45 16.62 -3.78
N LEU A 65 8.39 17.94 -4.03
CA LEU A 65 9.58 18.78 -4.07
C LEU A 65 10.30 18.83 -2.73
N THR A 66 9.65 18.49 -1.61
CA THR A 66 10.38 18.35 -0.33
C THR A 66 11.40 17.22 -0.30
N TYR A 67 11.31 16.27 -1.25
CA TYR A 67 12.22 15.13 -1.40
C TYR A 67 13.08 15.26 -2.67
N TYR A 68 12.53 15.82 -3.75
CA TYR A 68 13.12 15.77 -5.10
C TYR A 68 13.31 17.14 -5.76
N GLN A 69 13.63 18.17 -4.97
CA GLN A 69 13.84 19.53 -5.49
C GLN A 69 14.97 19.57 -6.52
N ASP A 70 16.09 18.92 -6.23
CA ASP A 70 17.29 18.95 -7.09
C ASP A 70 17.01 18.28 -8.45
N GLU A 71 16.27 17.16 -8.46
CA GLU A 71 15.88 16.51 -9.70
C GLU A 71 14.85 17.34 -10.47
N TYR A 72 13.88 17.97 -9.79
CA TYR A 72 12.97 18.90 -10.45
C TYR A 72 13.72 20.06 -11.12
N ASP A 73 14.65 20.72 -10.43
CA ASP A 73 15.40 21.85 -10.97
C ASP A 73 16.32 21.44 -12.12
N LYS A 74 16.79 20.19 -12.14
CA LYS A 74 17.57 19.62 -13.24
C LYS A 74 16.74 19.36 -14.50
N PHE A 75 15.50 18.90 -14.35
CA PHE A 75 14.67 18.45 -15.47
C PHE A 75 13.65 19.49 -15.95
N ARG A 76 13.15 20.35 -15.06
CA ARG A 76 12.19 21.40 -15.39
C ARG A 76 12.65 22.31 -16.53
N PRO A 77 13.91 22.80 -16.60
CA PRO A 77 14.35 23.65 -17.70
C PRO A 77 14.34 22.97 -19.07
N LYS A 78 14.25 21.63 -19.12
CA LYS A 78 14.18 20.84 -20.35
C LYS A 78 12.74 20.66 -20.84
N LEU A 79 11.73 20.91 -20.01
CA LEU A 79 10.32 20.71 -20.37
C LEU A 79 9.94 21.57 -21.58
N THR A 80 9.37 20.92 -22.59
CA THR A 80 8.71 21.62 -23.69
C THR A 80 7.34 22.13 -23.24
N PRO A 81 6.76 23.15 -23.89
CA PRO A 81 5.42 23.60 -23.56
C PRO A 81 4.37 22.48 -23.60
N VAL A 82 4.50 21.56 -24.57
CA VAL A 82 3.60 20.41 -24.76
C VAL A 82 3.75 19.40 -23.62
N ALA A 83 4.98 19.09 -23.20
CA ALA A 83 5.22 18.21 -22.05
C ALA A 83 4.73 18.82 -20.74
N GLN A 84 4.91 20.14 -20.56
CA GLN A 84 4.43 20.87 -19.40
C GLN A 84 2.90 20.84 -19.31
N GLU A 85 2.19 21.04 -20.43
CA GLU A 85 0.74 20.94 -20.48
C GLU A 85 0.24 19.52 -20.18
N ALA A 86 0.88 18.50 -20.74
CA ALA A 86 0.55 17.10 -20.47
C ALA A 86 0.73 16.73 -18.97
N LEU A 87 1.82 17.18 -18.33
CA LEU A 87 2.04 16.97 -16.90
C LEU A 87 0.98 17.70 -16.05
N ALA A 88 0.63 18.94 -16.42
CA ALA A 88 -0.40 19.69 -15.73
C ALA A 88 -1.77 19.00 -15.84
N ASN A 89 -2.12 18.48 -17.02
CA ASN A 89 -3.35 17.71 -17.23
C ASN A 89 -3.36 16.39 -16.46
N LEU A 90 -2.23 15.67 -16.43
CA LEU A 90 -2.08 14.43 -15.67
C LEU A 90 -2.33 14.68 -14.16
N LYS A 91 -1.67 15.71 -13.61
CA LYS A 91 -1.84 16.11 -12.21
C LYS A 91 -3.28 16.52 -11.92
N ARG A 92 -3.85 17.39 -12.76
CA ARG A 92 -5.23 17.85 -12.59
C ARG A 92 -6.21 16.68 -12.53
N LYS A 93 -6.15 15.78 -13.53
CA LYS A 93 -7.11 14.66 -13.64
C LYS A 93 -6.93 13.64 -12.52
N ILE A 94 -5.70 13.21 -12.21
CA ILE A 94 -5.50 12.16 -11.21
C ILE A 94 -5.58 12.73 -9.79
N LYS A 95 -4.81 13.79 -9.51
CA LYS A 95 -4.65 14.31 -8.16
C LYS A 95 -5.69 15.36 -7.80
N ASP A 96 -5.80 16.43 -8.57
CA ASP A 96 -6.60 17.58 -8.13
C ASP A 96 -8.11 17.28 -8.21
N GLU A 97 -8.56 16.57 -9.25
CA GLU A 97 -9.98 16.24 -9.48
C GLU A 97 -10.42 14.93 -8.82
N ASN A 98 -9.54 13.92 -8.77
CA ASN A 98 -9.87 12.58 -8.27
C ASN A 98 -9.16 12.22 -6.95
N GLN A 99 -8.42 13.17 -6.35
CA GLN A 99 -7.71 12.98 -5.08
C GLN A 99 -6.75 11.78 -5.07
N GLY A 100 -6.30 11.33 -6.25
CA GLY A 100 -5.40 10.21 -6.40
C GLY A 100 -3.93 10.62 -6.35
N ILE A 101 -3.07 9.60 -6.32
CA ILE A 101 -1.62 9.76 -6.39
C ILE A 101 -1.12 9.23 -7.74
N ILE A 102 -0.44 10.08 -8.51
CA ILE A 102 -0.01 9.75 -9.88
C ILE A 102 0.86 8.50 -9.89
N SER A 103 1.86 8.43 -9.02
CA SER A 103 2.74 7.26 -8.94
C SER A 103 1.96 5.98 -8.65
N ALA A 104 1.20 5.96 -7.56
CA ALA A 104 0.46 4.79 -7.11
C ALA A 104 -0.56 4.31 -8.16
N PHE A 105 -1.25 5.24 -8.82
CA PHE A 105 -2.19 4.92 -9.90
C PHE A 105 -1.47 4.26 -11.10
N LEU A 106 -0.37 4.85 -11.57
CA LEU A 106 0.33 4.36 -12.75
C LEU A 106 1.11 3.07 -12.47
N THR A 107 1.77 2.95 -11.32
CA THR A 107 2.51 1.74 -10.94
C THR A 107 1.55 0.56 -10.80
N LEU A 108 0.35 0.76 -10.25
CA LEU A 108 -0.67 -0.28 -10.19
C LEU A 108 -1.08 -0.75 -11.59
N TYR A 109 -1.37 0.17 -12.50
CA TYR A 109 -1.82 -0.17 -13.85
C TYR A 109 -0.74 -0.92 -14.64
N PHE A 110 0.45 -0.35 -14.69
CA PHE A 110 1.58 -0.95 -15.40
C PHE A 110 2.20 -2.13 -14.66
N SER A 111 1.80 -2.44 -13.41
CA SER A 111 2.16 -3.72 -12.78
C SER A 111 1.50 -4.92 -13.46
N ALA A 112 0.43 -4.69 -14.23
CA ALA A 112 -0.25 -5.69 -15.02
C ALA A 112 0.39 -5.92 -16.40
N THR A 113 1.57 -5.31 -16.66
CA THR A 113 2.37 -5.48 -17.87
C THR A 113 3.83 -5.83 -17.54
N GLU A 114 4.56 -6.27 -18.56
CA GLU A 114 5.98 -6.65 -18.47
C GLU A 114 6.91 -5.57 -19.06
N ASP A 115 6.45 -4.32 -19.10
CA ASP A 115 7.20 -3.21 -19.69
C ASP A 115 8.50 -2.94 -18.94
N ARG A 116 9.61 -2.75 -19.67
CA ARG A 116 10.94 -2.50 -19.07
C ARG A 116 11.59 -1.20 -19.52
N THR A 117 11.13 -0.64 -20.63
CA THR A 117 11.68 0.57 -21.26
C THR A 117 10.58 1.58 -21.56
N LEU A 118 10.97 2.83 -21.88
CA LEU A 118 10.01 3.83 -22.36
C LEU A 118 9.30 3.36 -23.64
N ASP A 119 9.99 2.62 -24.50
CA ASP A 119 9.41 2.09 -25.74
C ASP A 119 8.37 1.01 -25.48
N ASP A 120 8.54 0.18 -24.45
CA ASP A 120 7.52 -0.80 -24.07
C ASP A 120 6.29 -0.11 -23.47
N MET A 121 6.49 0.87 -22.59
CA MET A 121 5.39 1.65 -22.03
C MET A 121 4.61 2.40 -23.13
N LEU A 122 5.30 2.97 -24.13
CA LEU A 122 4.65 3.59 -25.29
C LEU A 122 3.82 2.59 -26.10
N LYS A 123 4.32 1.36 -26.32
CA LYS A 123 3.53 0.30 -26.99
C LYS A 123 2.30 -0.09 -26.17
N THR A 124 2.41 -0.15 -24.84
CA THR A 124 1.28 -0.41 -23.94
C THR A 124 0.24 0.72 -24.01
N LEU A 125 0.66 1.98 -24.11
CA LEU A 125 -0.25 3.10 -24.32
C LEU A 125 -0.96 3.03 -25.70
N ASP A 126 -0.28 2.53 -26.73
CA ASP A 126 -0.89 2.32 -28.05
C ASP A 126 -1.87 1.13 -28.06
N ASN A 127 -1.63 0.10 -27.24
CA ASN A 127 -2.50 -1.07 -27.10
C ASN A 127 -2.58 -1.57 -25.65
N SER A 128 -3.50 -0.99 -24.88
CA SER A 128 -3.67 -1.30 -23.46
C SER A 128 -4.56 -2.54 -23.18
N GLY A 129 -4.90 -3.33 -24.21
CA GLY A 129 -5.84 -4.44 -24.08
C GLY A 129 -5.37 -5.54 -23.12
N THR A 130 -4.09 -5.90 -23.16
CA THR A 130 -3.50 -6.87 -22.24
C THR A 130 -3.49 -6.34 -20.81
N MET A 131 -3.12 -5.07 -20.61
CA MET A 131 -3.14 -4.43 -19.29
C MET A 131 -4.55 -4.47 -18.69
N ARG A 132 -5.58 -4.09 -19.47
CA ARG A 132 -6.98 -4.15 -19.03
C ARG A 132 -7.40 -5.56 -18.65
N LYS A 133 -7.07 -6.54 -19.49
CA LYS A 133 -7.41 -7.96 -19.26
C LYS A 133 -6.80 -8.46 -17.96
N ASN A 134 -5.53 -8.15 -17.71
CA ASN A 134 -4.82 -8.59 -16.52
C ASN A 134 -5.34 -7.88 -15.26
N LEU A 135 -5.57 -6.56 -15.31
CA LEU A 135 -6.14 -5.82 -14.18
C LEU A 135 -7.51 -6.36 -13.77
N LYS A 136 -8.38 -6.74 -14.73
CA LYS A 136 -9.70 -7.35 -14.45
C LYS A 136 -9.64 -8.63 -13.63
N GLN A 137 -8.48 -9.27 -13.52
CA GLN A 137 -8.27 -10.47 -12.70
C GLN A 137 -7.82 -10.13 -11.27
N THR A 138 -7.77 -8.84 -10.93
CA THR A 138 -7.28 -8.33 -9.65
C THR A 138 -8.40 -7.56 -8.95
N PRO A 139 -8.37 -7.46 -7.61
CA PRO A 139 -9.37 -6.69 -6.87
C PRO A 139 -9.29 -5.18 -7.15
N TYR A 140 -8.23 -4.71 -7.81
CA TYR A 140 -7.97 -3.29 -8.05
C TYR A 140 -8.64 -2.73 -9.30
N TYR A 141 -9.33 -3.55 -10.10
CA TYR A 141 -10.01 -3.06 -11.31
C TYR A 141 -11.37 -2.45 -11.00
N SER A 142 -11.60 -1.25 -11.52
CA SER A 142 -12.92 -0.66 -11.69
C SER A 142 -13.06 -0.05 -13.09
N GLU A 143 -14.29 0.04 -13.59
CA GLU A 143 -14.53 0.67 -14.90
C GLU A 143 -14.24 2.17 -14.86
N ASP A 144 -14.55 2.84 -13.74
CA ASP A 144 -14.32 4.27 -13.56
C ASP A 144 -12.82 4.61 -13.55
N SER A 145 -12.02 3.86 -12.79
CA SER A 145 -10.57 4.03 -12.78
C SER A 145 -9.98 3.72 -14.17
N TRP A 146 -10.52 2.72 -14.89
CA TRP A 146 -10.10 2.43 -16.26
C TRP A 146 -10.39 3.60 -17.21
N GLN A 147 -11.57 4.23 -17.09
CA GLN A 147 -11.91 5.43 -17.87
C GLN A 147 -10.99 6.60 -17.52
N LEU A 148 -10.63 6.78 -16.25
CA LEU A 148 -9.65 7.78 -15.83
C LEU A 148 -8.29 7.55 -16.51
N TYR A 149 -7.79 6.31 -16.52
CA TYR A 149 -6.57 5.94 -17.24
C TYR A 149 -6.66 6.27 -18.74
N GLU A 150 -7.76 5.88 -19.40
CA GLU A 150 -7.96 6.17 -20.83
C GLU A 150 -7.97 7.68 -21.09
N SER A 151 -8.52 8.48 -20.16
CA SER A 151 -8.59 9.94 -20.28
C SER A 151 -7.22 10.62 -20.21
N VAL A 152 -6.22 10.02 -19.55
CA VAL A 152 -4.85 10.55 -19.43
C VAL A 152 -3.86 9.87 -20.39
N ARG A 153 -4.28 8.85 -21.14
CA ARG A 153 -3.39 8.05 -21.99
C ARG A 153 -2.63 8.87 -23.02
N GLY A 154 -3.28 9.87 -23.61
CA GLY A 154 -2.65 10.81 -24.55
C GLY A 154 -1.58 11.69 -23.89
N ASP A 155 -1.86 12.18 -22.67
CA ASP A 155 -0.92 12.97 -21.88
C ASP A 155 0.32 12.11 -21.51
N LEU A 156 0.11 10.86 -21.09
CA LEU A 156 1.19 9.91 -20.80
C LEU A 156 2.08 9.64 -22.02
N LYS A 157 1.49 9.51 -23.22
CA LYS A 157 2.26 9.31 -24.46
C LYS A 157 3.19 10.50 -24.73
N THR A 158 2.69 11.71 -24.58
CA THR A 158 3.47 12.94 -24.69
C THR A 158 4.61 12.98 -23.67
N ILE A 159 4.32 12.63 -22.41
CA ILE A 159 5.31 12.65 -21.33
C ILE A 159 6.40 11.60 -21.56
N PHE A 160 6.06 10.37 -21.92
CA PHE A 160 7.05 9.31 -22.16
C PHE A 160 7.90 9.60 -23.40
N GLN A 161 7.32 10.20 -24.45
CA GLN A 161 8.11 10.66 -25.59
C GLN A 161 9.09 11.75 -25.17
N PHE A 162 8.65 12.72 -24.37
CA PHE A 162 9.54 13.75 -23.81
C PHE A 162 10.69 13.14 -22.98
N LEU A 163 10.39 12.20 -22.09
CA LEU A 163 11.41 11.52 -21.28
C LEU A 163 12.43 10.77 -22.14
N LYS A 164 11.99 10.21 -23.28
CA LYS A 164 12.86 9.58 -24.26
C LYS A 164 13.76 10.61 -24.95
N ASP A 165 13.20 11.73 -25.38
CA ASP A 165 13.91 12.79 -26.10
C ASP A 165 15.02 13.41 -25.25
N ILE A 166 14.81 13.54 -23.94
CA ILE A 166 15.83 14.04 -23.00
C ILE A 166 16.79 12.95 -22.48
N GLN A 167 16.67 11.72 -22.99
CA GLN A 167 17.48 10.56 -22.61
C GLN A 167 17.40 10.23 -21.12
N PHE A 168 16.21 10.31 -20.53
CA PHE A 168 16.00 10.02 -19.11
C PHE A 168 16.41 8.59 -18.72
N GLU A 169 16.20 7.60 -19.61
CA GLU A 169 16.61 6.22 -19.36
C GLU A 169 18.14 6.08 -19.22
N SER A 170 18.91 6.76 -20.07
CA SER A 170 20.38 6.79 -19.95
C SER A 170 20.81 7.44 -18.65
N TYR A 171 20.20 8.58 -18.30
CA TYR A 171 20.44 9.23 -17.01
C TYR A 171 20.16 8.31 -15.83
N TRP A 172 19.02 7.60 -15.85
CA TRP A 172 18.65 6.67 -14.80
C TRP A 172 19.68 5.55 -14.65
N LYS A 173 20.10 4.93 -15.77
CA LYS A 173 21.13 3.86 -15.76
C LYS A 173 22.48 4.34 -15.23
N GLU A 174 22.88 5.56 -15.56
CA GLU A 174 24.19 6.09 -15.20
C GLU A 174 24.25 6.67 -13.78
N THR A 175 23.14 7.24 -13.29
CA THR A 175 23.13 8.02 -12.04
C THR A 175 22.31 7.36 -10.93
N ILE A 176 21.16 6.76 -11.28
CA ILE A 176 20.17 6.29 -10.29
C ILE A 176 20.37 4.80 -10.00
N LEU A 177 20.44 3.98 -11.05
CA LEU A 177 20.59 2.53 -10.93
C LEU A 177 21.76 2.11 -10.02
N PRO A 178 22.97 2.72 -10.08
CA PRO A 178 24.05 2.31 -9.18
C PRO A 178 23.73 2.52 -7.70
N GLN A 179 22.97 3.57 -7.35
CA GLN A 179 22.56 3.83 -5.96
C GLN A 179 21.51 2.80 -5.50
N VAL A 180 20.58 2.46 -6.38
CA VAL A 180 19.57 1.42 -6.15
C VAL A 180 20.25 0.06 -5.95
N GLU A 181 21.12 -0.35 -6.86
CA GLU A 181 21.87 -1.62 -6.75
C GLU A 181 22.72 -1.68 -5.47
N GLN A 182 23.36 -0.56 -5.09
CA GLN A 182 24.09 -0.49 -3.83
C GLN A 182 23.17 -0.72 -2.63
N LYS A 183 21.98 -0.10 -2.61
CA LYS A 183 21.00 -0.33 -1.54
C LYS A 183 20.53 -1.77 -1.51
N ILE A 184 20.20 -2.35 -2.67
CA ILE A 184 19.79 -3.75 -2.79
C ILE A 184 20.86 -4.66 -2.18
N ALA A 185 22.11 -4.53 -2.62
CA ALA A 185 23.22 -5.34 -2.13
C ALA A 185 23.45 -5.19 -0.61
N SER A 186 23.07 -4.06 -0.02
CA SER A 186 23.18 -3.82 1.43
C SER A 186 22.13 -4.57 2.25
N ILE A 187 20.93 -4.81 1.72
CA ILE A 187 19.82 -5.41 2.48
C ILE A 187 19.49 -6.85 2.07
N GLU A 188 19.85 -7.26 0.85
CA GLU A 188 19.48 -8.57 0.27
C GLU A 188 19.91 -9.75 1.15
N LYS A 189 21.03 -9.63 1.86
CA LYS A 189 21.56 -10.70 2.72
C LYS A 189 20.77 -10.91 4.00
N GLU A 190 20.02 -9.90 4.46
CA GLU A 190 19.26 -9.95 5.71
C GLU A 190 17.86 -10.51 5.50
N LEU A 191 17.24 -10.25 4.33
CA LEU A 191 15.87 -10.67 4.01
C LEU A 191 15.58 -12.17 4.21
N PRO A 192 16.46 -13.12 3.82
CA PRO A 192 16.20 -14.55 4.01
C PRO A 192 16.01 -14.99 5.47
N GLY A 193 16.41 -14.16 6.44
CA GLY A 193 16.16 -14.39 7.87
C GLY A 193 14.68 -14.25 8.26
N TYR A 194 13.84 -13.67 7.39
CA TYR A 194 12.46 -13.31 7.69
C TYR A 194 11.49 -14.08 6.79
N ASN A 195 10.72 -14.97 7.40
CA ASN A 195 9.74 -15.81 6.70
C ASN A 195 8.34 -15.19 6.76
N VAL A 196 8.20 -14.01 6.14
CA VAL A 196 7.00 -13.18 6.17
C VAL A 196 5.74 -13.91 5.71
N ILE A 197 5.79 -14.60 4.57
CA ILE A 197 4.63 -15.31 4.00
C ILE A 197 4.11 -16.38 4.96
N LYS A 198 5.00 -17.19 5.53
CA LYS A 198 4.60 -18.23 6.49
C LYS A 198 3.88 -17.64 7.70
N GLU A 199 4.41 -16.55 8.25
CA GLU A 199 3.81 -15.89 9.41
C GLU A 199 2.43 -15.32 9.08
N GLN A 200 2.31 -14.63 7.94
CA GLN A 200 1.05 -14.07 7.46
C GLN A 200 0.00 -15.17 7.24
N GLU A 201 0.34 -16.21 6.47
CA GLU A 201 -0.60 -17.29 6.16
C GLU A 201 -1.01 -18.09 7.41
N SER A 202 -0.14 -18.18 8.42
CA SER A 202 -0.47 -18.82 9.70
C SER A 202 -1.54 -18.05 10.51
N LEU A 203 -1.61 -16.72 10.35
CA LEU A 203 -2.59 -15.87 11.00
C LEU A 203 -3.87 -15.76 10.16
N LEU A 204 -3.72 -15.58 8.85
CA LEU A 204 -4.81 -15.39 7.90
C LEU A 204 -5.62 -16.68 7.66
N GLY A 205 -4.96 -17.85 7.70
CA GLY A 205 -5.58 -19.14 7.45
C GLY A 205 -5.83 -19.47 5.99
N PHE A 206 -5.28 -18.69 5.07
CA PHE A 206 -5.31 -18.94 3.63
C PHE A 206 -3.96 -18.67 2.98
N ALA A 207 -3.70 -19.33 1.85
CA ALA A 207 -2.48 -19.14 1.09
C ALA A 207 -2.54 -17.82 0.29
N LEU A 208 -1.47 -17.03 0.37
CA LEU A 208 -1.22 -15.88 -0.47
C LEU A 208 -0.94 -16.32 -1.91
N PRO A 209 -1.09 -15.44 -2.91
CA PRO A 209 -0.94 -15.80 -4.33
C PRO A 209 0.41 -16.40 -4.73
N SER A 210 1.45 -16.23 -3.92
CA SER A 210 2.80 -16.75 -4.12
C SER A 210 3.57 -16.74 -2.80
N ASN A 211 4.56 -17.62 -2.65
CA ASN A 211 5.56 -17.51 -1.60
C ASN A 211 6.70 -16.53 -1.92
N GLN A 212 6.74 -16.01 -3.14
CA GLN A 212 7.73 -15.03 -3.56
C GLN A 212 7.24 -13.61 -3.28
N ILE A 213 8.02 -12.83 -2.54
CA ILE A 213 7.83 -11.38 -2.41
C ILE A 213 8.79 -10.67 -3.34
N THR A 214 8.26 -9.91 -4.31
CA THR A 214 9.08 -9.02 -5.16
C THR A 214 9.09 -7.61 -4.60
N VAL A 215 10.27 -7.14 -4.21
CA VAL A 215 10.53 -5.79 -3.73
C VAL A 215 11.16 -4.98 -4.86
N TYR A 216 10.44 -3.96 -5.33
CA TYR A 216 10.99 -3.00 -6.27
C TYR A 216 11.66 -1.86 -5.50
N MET A 217 13.00 -1.84 -5.49
CA MET A 217 13.78 -0.78 -4.86
C MET A 217 13.92 0.38 -5.84
N LEU A 218 13.45 1.57 -5.45
CA LEU A 218 13.34 2.75 -6.33
C LEU A 218 14.02 3.96 -5.69
N TYR A 219 14.29 4.99 -6.50
CA TYR A 219 14.83 6.27 -6.04
C TYR A 219 13.77 7.36 -5.90
N TYR A 220 12.72 7.31 -6.71
CA TYR A 220 11.71 8.36 -6.77
C TYR A 220 10.43 8.07 -5.97
N SER A 221 10.41 7.02 -5.14
CA SER A 221 9.19 6.56 -4.49
C SER A 221 8.86 7.29 -3.18
N GLN A 222 9.77 8.07 -2.59
CA GLN A 222 9.46 8.84 -1.38
C GLN A 222 8.25 9.79 -1.56
N PRO A 223 7.45 9.96 -0.50
CA PRO A 223 7.52 9.27 0.79
C PRO A 223 6.69 7.97 0.84
N HIS A 224 6.39 7.37 -0.32
CA HIS A 224 5.35 6.37 -0.45
C HIS A 224 5.87 4.94 -0.52
N GLY A 225 5.12 4.06 0.13
CA GLY A 225 5.21 2.61 -0.05
C GLY A 225 4.03 2.22 -0.91
N ILE A 226 4.27 1.48 -2.00
CA ILE A 226 3.21 1.23 -2.98
C ILE A 226 3.07 -0.27 -3.21
N LYS A 227 1.97 -0.85 -2.71
CA LYS A 227 1.49 -2.15 -3.14
C LYS A 227 1.04 -2.13 -4.60
N ILE A 228 1.42 -3.17 -5.32
CA ILE A 228 0.93 -3.45 -6.67
C ILE A 228 0.38 -4.87 -6.75
N THR A 229 -0.07 -5.29 -7.93
CA THR A 229 -0.71 -6.60 -8.10
C THR A 229 0.20 -7.77 -7.68
N GLY A 230 -0.39 -8.80 -7.07
CA GLY A 230 0.33 -9.97 -6.55
C GLY A 230 1.09 -9.68 -5.25
N THR A 231 2.11 -10.49 -4.96
CA THR A 231 2.96 -10.36 -3.78
C THR A 231 4.14 -9.41 -4.03
N ARG A 232 3.84 -8.19 -4.49
CA ARG A 232 4.84 -7.23 -4.97
C ARG A 232 4.58 -5.82 -4.45
N PHE A 233 5.62 -5.10 -4.10
CA PHE A 233 5.52 -3.71 -3.66
C PHE A 233 6.75 -2.89 -4.02
N LEU A 234 6.61 -1.56 -3.98
CA LEU A 234 7.65 -0.59 -4.28
C LEU A 234 8.11 0.07 -2.96
N THR A 235 9.41 0.28 -2.85
CA THR A 235 10.08 0.91 -1.71
C THR A 235 11.13 1.90 -2.19
N ASP A 236 11.64 2.74 -1.30
CA ASP A 236 12.67 3.75 -1.62
C ASP A 236 14.06 3.39 -1.08
N VAL A 237 15.11 3.78 -1.80
CA VAL A 237 16.51 3.58 -1.40
C VAL A 237 16.88 4.25 -0.08
N ALA A 238 16.22 5.35 0.26
CA ALA A 238 16.46 6.10 1.48
C ALA A 238 15.89 5.40 2.72
N TRP A 239 15.06 4.37 2.56
CA TRP A 239 14.39 3.74 3.68
C TRP A 239 15.29 2.75 4.44
N PRO A 240 15.28 2.78 5.79
CA PRO A 240 15.91 1.75 6.61
C PRO A 240 15.38 0.36 6.30
N PHE A 241 16.21 -0.67 6.55
CA PHE A 241 15.87 -2.07 6.30
C PHE A 241 14.55 -2.46 6.99
N GLU A 242 14.37 -2.00 8.22
CA GLU A 242 13.20 -2.32 9.04
C GLU A 242 11.92 -1.76 8.41
N ILE A 243 11.96 -0.61 7.74
CA ILE A 243 10.79 -0.08 7.03
C ILE A 243 10.45 -0.97 5.83
N VAL A 244 11.45 -1.40 5.06
CA VAL A 244 11.24 -2.32 3.92
C VAL A 244 10.57 -3.62 4.39
N LEU A 245 11.05 -4.18 5.50
CA LEU A 245 10.51 -5.42 6.05
C LEU A 245 9.10 -5.24 6.61
N ARG A 246 8.82 -4.16 7.36
CA ARG A 246 7.46 -3.87 7.85
C ARG A 246 6.47 -3.70 6.71
N ASN A 247 6.87 -3.07 5.61
CA ASN A 247 6.01 -2.96 4.44
C ASN A 247 5.73 -4.33 3.81
N ALA A 248 6.71 -5.23 3.73
CA ALA A 248 6.44 -6.59 3.27
C ALA A 248 5.45 -7.34 4.18
N VAL A 249 5.55 -7.13 5.50
CA VAL A 249 4.61 -7.68 6.49
C VAL A 249 3.22 -7.08 6.33
N HIS A 250 3.10 -5.78 6.09
CA HIS A 250 1.83 -5.09 5.95
C HIS A 250 1.12 -5.45 4.63
N GLU A 251 1.82 -5.24 3.53
CA GLU A 251 1.22 -5.13 2.19
C GLU A 251 0.76 -6.47 1.60
N MET A 252 1.30 -7.58 2.08
CA MET A 252 0.88 -8.91 1.61
C MET A 252 -0.37 -9.40 2.35
N MET A 253 -0.74 -8.77 3.46
CA MET A 253 -1.96 -9.11 4.20
C MET A 253 -3.20 -8.42 3.64
N HIS A 254 -3.10 -7.55 2.64
CA HIS A 254 -4.29 -6.93 2.05
C HIS A 254 -4.90 -7.76 0.90
N PRO A 255 -6.22 -8.06 0.96
CA PRO A 255 -7.10 -7.92 2.13
C PRO A 255 -6.86 -9.05 3.16
N PRO A 256 -7.08 -8.83 4.48
CA PRO A 256 -6.78 -9.81 5.52
C PRO A 256 -7.87 -10.89 5.65
N TYR A 257 -8.91 -10.82 4.83
CA TYR A 257 -10.05 -11.73 4.78
C TYR A 257 -10.79 -11.60 3.45
N ASP A 258 -11.62 -12.59 3.09
CA ASP A 258 -12.50 -12.56 1.91
C ASP A 258 -13.87 -11.99 2.26
N LEU A 259 -13.93 -10.66 2.50
CA LEU A 259 -15.19 -10.01 2.85
C LEU A 259 -16.29 -10.22 1.79
N PRO A 260 -16.03 -10.14 0.47
CA PRO A 260 -17.06 -10.35 -0.56
C PRO A 260 -17.80 -11.69 -0.44
N ASN A 261 -17.13 -12.77 -0.05
CA ASN A 261 -17.75 -14.10 0.07
C ASN A 261 -18.06 -14.55 1.49
N ASP A 262 -17.83 -13.69 2.50
CA ASP A 262 -18.01 -14.01 3.91
C ASP A 262 -19.17 -13.25 4.56
N ALA A 263 -20.37 -13.84 4.50
CA ALA A 263 -21.56 -13.25 5.08
C ALA A 263 -21.48 -13.10 6.61
N GLU A 264 -20.83 -14.05 7.28
CA GLU A 264 -20.73 -14.05 8.74
C GLU A 264 -19.85 -12.91 9.26
N LEU A 265 -18.70 -12.70 8.61
CA LEU A 265 -17.82 -11.59 8.92
C LEU A 265 -18.49 -10.26 8.60
N LYS A 266 -19.16 -10.14 7.44
CA LYS A 266 -19.94 -8.96 7.08
C LYS A 266 -20.96 -8.59 8.15
N ASP A 267 -21.73 -9.58 8.63
CA ASP A 267 -22.74 -9.36 9.67
C ASP A 267 -22.08 -8.91 10.97
N ALA A 268 -20.96 -9.52 11.37
CA ALA A 268 -20.21 -9.10 12.56
C ALA A 268 -19.70 -7.65 12.42
N LEU A 269 -19.00 -7.33 11.34
CA LEU A 269 -18.46 -5.98 11.10
C LEU A 269 -19.56 -4.92 11.04
N SER A 270 -20.76 -5.27 10.55
CA SER A 270 -21.88 -4.31 10.48
C SER A 270 -22.29 -3.76 11.85
N LEU A 271 -22.09 -4.54 12.93
CA LEU A 271 -22.39 -4.12 14.30
C LEU A 271 -21.48 -2.97 14.76
N LEU A 272 -20.24 -2.89 14.26
CA LEU A 272 -19.29 -1.85 14.66
C LEU A 272 -19.62 -0.48 14.07
N LYS A 273 -20.52 -0.39 13.07
CA LYS A 273 -20.97 0.89 12.49
C LYS A 273 -21.73 1.77 13.49
N GLU A 274 -22.19 1.20 14.60
CA GLU A 274 -22.86 1.92 15.68
C GLU A 274 -21.87 2.51 16.71
N ASP A 275 -20.57 2.22 16.61
CA ASP A 275 -19.55 2.79 17.51
C ASP A 275 -19.23 4.24 17.14
N GLU A 276 -19.68 5.20 17.96
CA GLU A 276 -19.48 6.63 17.71
C GLU A 276 -18.01 7.05 17.65
N PHE A 277 -17.13 6.43 18.46
CA PHE A 277 -15.71 6.77 18.49
C PHE A 277 -14.99 6.31 17.24
N LEU A 278 -15.31 5.10 16.77
CA LEU A 278 -14.80 4.58 15.51
C LEU A 278 -15.32 5.40 14.32
N MET A 279 -16.63 5.66 14.28
CA MET A 279 -17.23 6.39 13.17
C MET A 279 -16.78 7.86 13.11
N ASP A 280 -16.45 8.49 14.24
CA ASP A 280 -15.81 9.81 14.24
C ASP A 280 -14.50 9.80 13.44
N LYS A 281 -13.65 8.77 13.61
CA LYS A 281 -12.40 8.64 12.84
C LYS A 281 -12.68 8.42 11.36
N VAL A 282 -13.62 7.54 11.02
CA VAL A 282 -14.00 7.30 9.63
C VAL A 282 -14.48 8.59 8.95
N LEU A 283 -15.32 9.38 9.63
CA LEU A 283 -15.98 10.53 9.02
C LEU A 283 -15.15 11.83 9.04
N ASN A 284 -14.25 11.99 10.03
CA ASN A 284 -13.61 13.28 10.31
C ASN A 284 -12.08 13.27 10.24
N HIS A 285 -11.42 12.16 9.89
CA HIS A 285 -9.97 12.16 9.65
C HIS A 285 -9.61 12.96 8.38
N ASN A 286 -8.33 13.29 8.22
CA ASN A 286 -7.84 13.97 7.02
C ASN A 286 -7.93 13.01 5.81
N PRO A 287 -8.78 13.29 4.81
CA PRO A 287 -9.03 12.35 3.71
C PRO A 287 -7.81 12.10 2.82
N ALA A 288 -6.75 12.92 2.96
CA ALA A 288 -5.47 12.71 2.28
C ALA A 288 -4.71 11.46 2.77
N PHE A 289 -5.07 10.90 3.93
CA PHE A 289 -4.47 9.65 4.43
C PHE A 289 -5.08 8.39 3.79
N GLY A 290 -6.25 8.46 3.14
CA GLY A 290 -6.90 7.32 2.51
C GLY A 290 -8.03 6.72 3.36
N TYR A 291 -8.44 5.48 3.08
CA TYR A 291 -9.39 4.71 3.92
C TYR A 291 -10.72 5.43 4.25
N ASN A 292 -11.23 6.20 3.30
CA ASN A 292 -12.39 7.10 3.44
C ASN A 292 -13.76 6.38 3.54
N SER A 293 -13.79 5.06 3.74
CA SER A 293 -14.99 4.28 3.98
C SER A 293 -14.82 3.44 5.23
N PHE A 294 -15.93 3.09 5.87
CA PHE A 294 -15.90 2.21 7.03
C PHE A 294 -15.17 0.89 6.72
N GLU A 295 -15.46 0.28 5.57
CA GLU A 295 -14.84 -0.98 5.17
C GLU A 295 -13.33 -0.83 4.95
N GLY A 296 -12.88 0.25 4.30
CA GLY A 296 -11.45 0.52 4.09
C GLY A 296 -10.72 0.80 5.40
N PHE A 297 -11.35 1.58 6.30
CA PHE A 297 -10.81 1.88 7.63
C PHE A 297 -10.65 0.61 8.48
N ILE A 298 -11.68 -0.25 8.54
CA ILE A 298 -11.61 -1.50 9.30
C ILE A 298 -10.58 -2.45 8.71
N GLU A 299 -10.52 -2.57 7.38
CA GLU A 299 -9.54 -3.43 6.72
C GLU A 299 -8.11 -3.01 7.06
N GLU A 300 -7.81 -1.72 6.96
CA GLU A 300 -6.52 -1.15 7.32
C GLU A 300 -6.17 -1.42 8.78
N ASP A 301 -7.08 -1.11 9.70
CA ASP A 301 -6.82 -1.28 11.13
C ASP A 301 -6.66 -2.76 11.53
N CYS A 302 -7.31 -3.68 10.82
CA CYS A 302 -7.07 -5.12 10.95
C CYS A 302 -5.64 -5.49 10.54
N VAL A 303 -5.16 -4.98 9.39
CA VAL A 303 -3.79 -5.23 8.93
C VAL A 303 -2.78 -4.59 9.88
N GLN A 304 -2.99 -3.35 10.33
CA GLN A 304 -2.11 -2.67 11.28
C GLN A 304 -1.90 -3.48 12.57
N ALA A 305 -2.97 -4.05 13.13
CA ALA A 305 -2.88 -4.88 14.33
C ALA A 305 -2.10 -6.19 14.08
N LEU A 306 -2.39 -6.90 12.99
CA LEU A 306 -1.67 -8.11 12.60
C LEU A 306 -0.19 -7.84 12.31
N GLU A 307 0.10 -6.73 11.62
CA GLU A 307 1.44 -6.30 11.28
C GLU A 307 2.27 -6.07 12.55
N GLN A 308 1.68 -5.43 13.57
CA GLN A 308 2.34 -5.23 14.85
C GLN A 308 2.71 -6.56 15.53
N ILE A 309 1.81 -7.56 15.53
CA ILE A 309 2.08 -8.90 16.07
C ILE A 309 3.24 -9.59 15.35
N ILE A 310 3.26 -9.55 14.01
CA ILE A 310 4.33 -10.18 13.22
C ILE A 310 5.66 -9.44 13.44
N ASN A 311 5.65 -8.11 13.45
CA ASN A 311 6.86 -7.31 13.64
C ASN A 311 7.51 -7.55 15.00
N GLU A 312 6.71 -7.71 16.07
CA GLU A 312 7.20 -8.08 17.41
C GLU A 312 7.87 -9.45 17.40
N LYS A 313 7.30 -10.42 16.65
CA LYS A 313 7.89 -11.74 16.49
C LYS A 313 9.25 -11.68 15.77
N PHE A 314 9.40 -10.75 14.84
CA PHE A 314 10.66 -10.52 14.13
C PHE A 314 11.64 -9.60 14.88
N GLY A 315 11.23 -8.97 15.98
CA GLY A 315 12.09 -8.06 16.75
C GLY A 315 12.44 -6.77 16.00
N ILE A 316 11.57 -6.33 15.09
CA ILE A 316 11.74 -5.12 14.26
C ILE A 316 10.60 -4.11 14.45
N GLU A 317 9.77 -4.34 15.46
CA GLU A 317 8.65 -3.49 15.80
C GLU A 317 9.08 -2.06 16.15
N ARG A 318 8.13 -1.15 16.03
CA ARG A 318 8.15 0.06 16.83
C ARG A 318 7.30 -0.17 18.06
N GLU A 319 7.63 0.52 19.14
CA GLU A 319 6.78 0.59 20.32
C GLU A 319 5.37 1.05 19.88
N ALA A 320 4.36 0.25 20.22
CA ALA A 320 3.02 0.35 19.65
C ALA A 320 2.31 1.66 20.02
N HIS A 321 2.51 2.18 21.24
CA HIS A 321 1.91 3.44 21.66
C HIS A 321 2.47 4.60 20.84
N GLN A 322 3.79 4.69 20.71
CA GLN A 322 4.42 5.73 19.90
C GLN A 322 4.00 5.60 18.42
N ARG A 323 4.03 4.37 17.88
CA ARG A 323 3.67 4.10 16.48
C ARG A 323 2.29 4.66 16.13
N TRP A 324 1.25 4.23 16.83
CA TRP A 324 -0.12 4.62 16.48
C TRP A 324 -0.51 6.01 16.95
N LYS A 325 0.20 6.60 17.91
CA LYS A 325 0.03 8.02 18.25
C LYS A 325 0.55 8.95 17.15
N GLU A 326 1.60 8.54 16.44
CA GLU A 326 2.25 9.33 15.41
C GLU A 326 1.75 9.04 13.98
N SER A 327 1.25 7.84 13.71
CA SER A 327 0.76 7.45 12.39
C SER A 327 -0.61 8.10 12.10
N ASP A 328 -0.71 8.75 10.94
CA ASP A 328 -1.98 9.20 10.34
C ASP A 328 -2.90 9.95 11.32
N ASP A 329 -2.31 10.88 12.06
CA ASP A 329 -2.95 11.68 13.12
C ASP A 329 -3.71 10.87 14.18
N GLY A 330 -3.24 9.65 14.44
CA GLY A 330 -3.80 8.75 15.45
C GLY A 330 -5.14 8.15 15.06
N MET A 331 -5.42 7.99 13.76
CA MET A 331 -6.70 7.46 13.29
C MET A 331 -6.89 5.97 13.56
N HIS A 332 -5.81 5.18 13.72
CA HIS A 332 -5.82 3.72 13.85
C HIS A 332 -6.34 3.19 15.21
N VAL A 333 -7.51 3.68 15.64
CA VAL A 333 -8.09 3.40 16.95
C VAL A 333 -8.62 1.97 17.06
N PHE A 334 -9.07 1.38 15.94
CA PHE A 334 -9.54 0.00 15.92
C PHE A 334 -8.35 -0.97 15.93
N ALA A 335 -7.23 -0.61 15.30
CA ALA A 335 -5.99 -1.38 15.37
C ALA A 335 -5.49 -1.49 16.82
N VAL A 336 -5.49 -0.36 17.55
CA VAL A 336 -5.14 -0.31 18.98
C VAL A 336 -6.03 -1.25 19.79
N ALA A 337 -7.36 -1.18 19.60
CA ALA A 337 -8.29 -2.02 20.35
C ALA A 337 -8.10 -3.50 20.03
N LEU A 338 -7.95 -3.85 18.76
CA LEU A 338 -7.76 -5.22 18.30
C LEU A 338 -6.44 -5.81 18.81
N TYR A 339 -5.35 -5.06 18.68
CA TYR A 339 -4.04 -5.45 19.21
C TYR A 339 -4.08 -5.66 20.73
N THR A 340 -4.71 -4.74 21.48
CA THR A 340 -4.84 -4.88 22.94
C THR A 340 -5.49 -6.20 23.31
N LEU A 341 -6.61 -6.54 22.65
CA LEU A 341 -7.30 -7.81 22.87
C LEU A 341 -6.48 -9.03 22.43
N MET A 342 -5.74 -8.91 21.33
CA MET A 342 -4.81 -9.96 20.88
C MET A 342 -3.73 -10.24 21.92
N LYS A 343 -3.19 -9.20 22.57
CA LYS A 343 -2.19 -9.36 23.64
C LYS A 343 -2.80 -9.93 24.92
N GLU A 344 -4.01 -9.51 25.28
CA GLU A 344 -4.72 -10.01 26.47
C GLU A 344 -5.07 -11.50 26.39
N GLU A 345 -5.42 -11.99 25.19
CA GLU A 345 -5.82 -13.38 24.97
C GLU A 345 -4.69 -14.28 24.42
N ASP A 346 -3.46 -13.78 24.35
CA ASP A 346 -2.33 -14.53 23.77
C ASP A 346 -2.68 -15.07 22.36
N TYR A 347 -3.19 -14.18 21.50
CA TYR A 347 -3.74 -14.52 20.19
C TYR A 347 -2.79 -15.40 19.35
N ASN A 348 -3.39 -16.34 18.62
CA ASN A 348 -2.76 -17.36 17.77
C ASN A 348 -1.83 -18.36 18.51
N GLN A 349 -1.75 -18.37 19.84
CA GLN A 349 -1.00 -19.43 20.55
C GLN A 349 -1.55 -20.83 20.28
N GLN A 350 -2.86 -20.95 20.02
CA GLN A 350 -3.54 -22.22 19.74
C GLN A 350 -3.91 -22.39 18.26
N GLY A 351 -3.39 -21.55 17.36
CA GLY A 351 -3.69 -21.62 15.93
C GLY A 351 -5.04 -21.01 15.55
N GLU A 352 -5.60 -20.10 16.35
CA GLU A 352 -6.84 -19.40 16.00
C GLU A 352 -6.62 -18.46 14.82
N LEU A 353 -7.44 -18.61 13.78
CA LEU A 353 -7.38 -17.78 12.58
C LEU A 353 -7.90 -16.37 12.88
N PHE A 354 -7.31 -15.38 12.23
CA PHE A 354 -7.63 -13.97 12.45
C PHE A 354 -9.11 -13.65 12.25
N ARG A 355 -9.69 -14.17 11.17
CA ARG A 355 -11.12 -14.05 10.86
C ARG A 355 -11.99 -14.49 12.05
N ASP A 356 -11.69 -15.65 12.61
CA ASP A 356 -12.50 -16.25 13.67
C ASP A 356 -12.33 -15.50 14.99
N PHE A 357 -11.09 -15.07 15.29
CA PHE A 357 -10.80 -14.19 16.41
C PHE A 357 -11.60 -12.87 16.32
N LEU A 358 -11.58 -12.21 15.16
CA LEU A 358 -12.29 -10.96 14.94
C LEU A 358 -13.80 -11.10 15.13
N ILE A 359 -14.41 -12.13 14.53
CA ILE A 359 -15.85 -12.42 14.70
C ILE A 359 -16.16 -12.70 16.17
N ARG A 360 -15.33 -13.49 16.85
CA ARG A 360 -15.52 -13.84 18.27
C ARG A 360 -15.45 -12.61 19.15
N MET A 361 -14.46 -11.74 18.98
CA MET A 361 -14.34 -10.49 19.75
C MET A 361 -15.58 -9.60 19.60
N ILE A 362 -16.10 -9.49 18.38
CA ILE A 362 -17.30 -8.68 18.13
C ILE A 362 -18.54 -9.32 18.76
N ARG A 363 -18.75 -10.62 18.56
CA ARG A 363 -19.96 -11.32 19.02
C ARG A 363 -19.99 -11.57 20.53
N THR A 364 -18.84 -11.52 21.19
CA THR A 364 -18.74 -11.68 22.66
C THR A 364 -18.74 -10.34 23.39
N ASP A 365 -19.09 -9.24 22.72
CA ASP A 365 -19.18 -7.89 23.30
C ASP A 365 -17.84 -7.30 23.78
N ARG A 366 -16.72 -7.91 23.35
CA ARG A 366 -15.35 -7.42 23.62
C ARG A 366 -14.99 -6.26 22.68
N LEU A 367 -15.39 -6.35 21.41
CA LEU A 367 -15.35 -5.28 20.40
C LEU A 367 -16.77 -4.93 19.96
N SER A 368 -17.47 -4.11 20.73
CA SER A 368 -18.84 -3.69 20.43
C SER A 368 -19.00 -2.17 20.54
N PRO A 369 -20.11 -1.61 20.01
CA PRO A 369 -20.37 -0.18 20.05
C PRO A 369 -20.19 0.43 21.45
N GLY A 370 -19.30 1.42 21.53
CA GLY A 370 -19.00 2.15 22.76
C GLY A 370 -17.91 1.52 23.62
N LYS A 371 -17.35 0.36 23.24
CA LYS A 371 -16.22 -0.27 23.95
C LYS A 371 -14.87 0.17 23.41
N THR A 372 -14.77 0.43 22.11
CA THR A 372 -13.51 0.74 21.42
C THR A 372 -12.74 1.86 22.10
N LYS A 373 -13.44 2.95 22.46
CA LYS A 373 -12.84 4.10 23.16
C LYS A 373 -12.25 3.71 24.52
N GLY A 374 -12.95 2.89 25.30
CA GLY A 374 -12.48 2.46 26.62
C GLY A 374 -11.18 1.65 26.54
N ILE A 375 -11.07 0.77 25.55
CA ILE A 375 -9.85 -0.02 25.29
C ILE A 375 -8.72 0.93 24.85
N TYR A 376 -8.99 1.83 23.91
CA TYR A 376 -8.03 2.82 23.44
C TYR A 376 -7.50 3.72 24.57
N ASP A 377 -8.38 4.25 25.41
CA ASP A 377 -7.99 5.11 26.54
C ASP A 377 -7.13 4.32 27.55
N ALA A 378 -7.49 3.07 27.84
CA ALA A 378 -6.74 2.21 28.75
C ALA A 378 -5.34 1.88 28.22
N PHE A 379 -5.21 1.60 26.93
CA PHE A 379 -3.92 1.36 26.26
C PHE A 379 -2.96 2.54 26.53
N TYR A 380 -3.35 3.77 26.19
CA TYR A 380 -2.49 4.94 26.42
C TYR A 380 -2.32 5.35 27.88
N SER A 381 -3.27 5.01 28.76
CA SER A 381 -3.13 5.30 30.20
C SER A 381 -2.00 4.50 30.84
N THR A 382 -1.77 3.27 30.40
CA THR A 382 -0.68 2.44 30.96
C THR A 382 0.71 2.91 30.50
N TRP A 383 0.82 3.49 29.31
CA TRP A 383 2.07 4.01 28.77
C TRP A 383 2.61 5.24 29.53
N ILE A 384 1.73 6.19 29.89
CA ILE A 384 2.14 7.40 30.63
C ILE A 384 2.77 7.04 31.98
N THR A 385 2.32 5.95 32.62
CA THR A 385 2.88 5.51 33.91
C THR A 385 4.28 4.88 33.83
N GLN A 386 4.82 4.65 32.63
CA GLN A 386 6.15 4.07 32.42
C GLN A 386 7.21 5.12 32.02
N GLU A 387 6.80 6.34 31.65
CA GLU A 387 7.71 7.45 31.31
C GLU A 387 8.02 8.39 32.49
N GLU A 388 7.32 8.22 33.63
CA GLU A 388 7.63 8.85 34.93
C GLU A 388 8.49 7.93 35.81
#